data_AF-A0A158IU99-F1
#
_entry.id   AF-A0A158IU99-F1
#
_cell.length_a   1.000
_cell.length_b   1.000
_cell.length_c   1.000
_cell.angle_alpha   90.00
_cell.angle_beta   90.00
_cell.angle_gamma   90.00
#
_symmetry.space_group_name_H-M   'P 1'
#
loop_
_entity.id
_entity.type
_entity.pdbx_description
1 polymer ?
#
loop_
_entity_poly.entity_id
_entity_poly.type
_entity_poly.pdbx_seq_one_letter_code
_entity_poly.pdbx_strand_id
1 'polypeptide(L)'
;MKALYPETLEQLADRWTVLMNQLNRHEGRYHGQLYIEVAELAQRTEHIINPDPFEQEVLQTVRRLTADGNLKMALFRLHEVVEARLDGRRA
;
A
#
# COMPACT_ATOMS: atom_id res chain seq x y z
N MET A 1 -17.74 7.94 -19.07
CA MET A 1 -16.66 6.98 -19.36
C MET A 1 -15.43 7.36 -18.55
N LYS A 2 -15.16 6.69 -17.42
CA LYS A 2 -13.86 6.78 -16.76
C LYS A 2 -12.91 5.93 -17.60
N ALA A 3 -11.88 6.53 -18.19
CA ALA A 3 -10.89 5.80 -18.95
C ALA A 3 -10.30 4.68 -18.07
N LEU A 4 -10.47 3.45 -18.53
CA LEU A 4 -9.97 2.21 -17.93
C LEU A 4 -8.47 2.11 -18.17
N TYR A 5 -7.69 3.04 -17.61
CA TYR A 5 -6.25 2.82 -17.50
C TYR A 5 -6.04 1.89 -16.30
N PRO A 6 -5.39 0.72 -16.49
CA PRO A 6 -5.00 -0.10 -15.36
C PRO A 6 -4.08 0.75 -14.47
N GLU A 7 -4.42 0.81 -13.19
CA GLU A 7 -3.61 1.51 -12.20
C GLU A 7 -2.18 0.92 -12.21
N THR A 8 -1.17 1.78 -12.35
CA THR A 8 0.23 1.33 -12.52
C THR A 8 0.96 1.25 -11.18
N LEU A 9 2.10 0.55 -11.15
CA LEU A 9 2.97 0.49 -9.98
C LEU A 9 3.43 1.88 -9.52
N GLU A 10 3.70 2.78 -10.46
CA GLU A 10 4.08 4.17 -10.16
C GLU A 10 2.94 4.92 -9.47
N GLN A 11 1.69 4.70 -9.91
CA GLN A 11 0.52 5.29 -9.27
C GLN A 11 0.29 4.74 -7.85
N LEU A 12 0.63 3.47 -7.61
CA LEU A 12 0.62 2.90 -6.26
C LEU A 12 1.68 3.56 -5.35
N ALA A 13 2.89 3.81 -5.87
CA ALA A 13 3.94 4.49 -5.13
C ALA A 13 3.59 5.96 -4.81
N ASP A 14 2.98 6.66 -5.76
CA ASP A 14 2.46 8.02 -5.54
C ASP A 14 1.38 8.03 -4.46
N ARG A 15 0.42 7.09 -4.54
CA ARG A 15 -0.65 6.98 -3.55
C ARG A 15 -0.13 6.60 -2.17
N TRP A 16 0.87 5.72 -2.11
CA TRP A 16 1.59 5.40 -0.89
C TRP A 16 2.20 6.66 -0.26
N THR A 17 2.88 7.48 -1.06
CA THR A 17 3.53 8.72 -0.60
C THR A 17 2.51 9.69 0.01
N VAL A 18 1.35 9.85 -0.62
CA VAL A 18 0.27 10.70 -0.11
C VAL A 18 -0.23 10.18 1.25
N LEU A 19 -0.52 8.88 1.37
CA LEU A 19 -1.00 8.29 2.62
C LEU A 19 0.03 8.39 3.73
N MET A 20 1.30 8.10 3.44
CA MET A 20 2.37 8.19 4.43
C MET A 20 2.51 9.62 4.96
N ASN A 21 2.43 10.62 4.08
CA ASN A 21 2.44 12.02 4.47
C ASN A 21 1.23 12.40 5.34
N GLN A 22 0.04 11.90 5.04
CA GLN A 22 -1.15 12.11 5.87
C GLN A 22 -0.98 11.48 7.26
N LEU A 23 -0.51 10.22 7.34
CA LEU A 23 -0.26 9.55 8.62
C LEU A 23 0.83 10.27 9.45
N ASN A 24 1.86 10.81 8.79
CA ASN A 24 2.94 11.52 9.47
C ASN A 24 2.51 12.86 10.06
N ARG A 25 1.49 13.50 9.48
CA ARG A 25 0.91 14.76 9.98
C ARG A 25 -0.15 14.56 11.05
N HIS A 26 -0.57 13.31 11.28
CA HIS A 26 -1.61 13.00 12.24
C HIS A 26 -1.00 12.66 13.61
N GLU A 27 -1.49 13.33 14.65
CA GLU A 27 -1.17 13.02 16.05
C GLU A 27 -2.36 12.33 16.70
N GLY A 28 -2.14 11.19 17.35
CA GLY A 28 -3.19 10.42 18.02
C GLY A 28 -3.83 9.35 17.14
N ARG A 29 -5.12 9.04 17.39
CA ARG A 29 -5.83 7.95 16.70
C ARG A 29 -6.20 8.36 15.27
N TYR A 30 -5.84 7.52 14.30
CA TYR A 30 -6.19 7.75 12.91
C TYR A 30 -7.71 7.76 12.69
N HIS A 31 -8.15 8.61 11.77
CA HIS A 31 -9.53 8.64 11.30
C HIS A 31 -9.86 7.32 10.58
N GLY A 32 -11.09 6.82 10.72
CA GLY A 32 -11.52 5.56 10.09
C GLY A 32 -11.31 5.51 8.57
N GLN A 33 -11.34 6.67 7.91
CA GLN A 33 -11.04 6.79 6.49
C GLN A 33 -9.62 6.32 6.12
N LEU A 34 -8.61 6.57 6.98
CA LEU A 34 -7.23 6.17 6.72
C LEU A 34 -7.06 4.64 6.77
N TYR A 35 -7.84 3.95 7.60
CA TYR A 35 -7.85 2.48 7.64
C TYR A 35 -8.34 1.90 6.31
N ILE A 36 -9.43 2.48 5.78
CA ILE A 36 -10.02 2.06 4.49
C ILE A 36 -9.02 2.31 3.37
N GLU A 37 -8.39 3.48 3.34
CA GLU A 37 -7.47 3.85 2.27
C GLU A 37 -6.20 2.99 2.25
N VAL A 38 -5.66 2.62 3.41
CA VAL A 38 -4.51 1.69 3.52
C VAL A 38 -4.92 0.27 3.09
N ALA A 39 -6.10 -0.20 3.51
CA ALA A 39 -6.61 -1.51 3.09
C ALA A 39 -6.85 -1.59 1.58
N GLU A 40 -7.45 -0.54 0.99
CA GLU A 40 -7.63 -0.42 -0.46
C GLU A 40 -6.29 -0.42 -1.19
N LEU A 41 -5.30 0.31 -0.69
CA LEU A 41 -3.98 0.34 -1.32
C LEU A 41 -3.35 -1.06 -1.33
N ALA A 42 -3.41 -1.78 -0.20
CA ALA A 42 -2.88 -3.15 -0.12
C ALA A 42 -3.60 -4.11 -1.10
N GLN A 43 -4.93 -4.01 -1.22
CA GLN A 43 -5.71 -4.81 -2.17
C GLN A 43 -5.36 -4.50 -3.63
N ARG A 44 -5.17 -3.22 -3.97
CA ARG A 44 -4.78 -2.80 -5.33
C ARG A 44 -3.37 -3.29 -5.66
N THR A 45 -2.43 -3.17 -4.72
CA THR A 45 -1.07 -3.70 -4.88
C THR A 45 -1.10 -5.18 -5.21
N GLU A 46 -1.81 -5.99 -4.43
CA GLU A 46 -1.97 -7.44 -4.68
C GLU A 46 -2.51 -7.72 -6.09
N HIS A 47 -3.53 -6.97 -6.52
CA HIS A 47 -4.14 -7.17 -7.84
C HIS A 47 -3.18 -6.83 -8.99
N ILE A 48 -2.36 -5.78 -8.83
CA ILE A 48 -1.47 -5.28 -9.89
C ILE A 48 -0.22 -6.15 -10.04
N ILE A 49 0.38 -6.60 -8.94
CA ILE A 49 1.70 -7.25 -8.99
C ILE A 49 1.63 -8.76 -9.18
N ASN A 50 0.47 -9.38 -8.92
CA ASN A 50 0.30 -10.83 -8.84
C ASN A 50 1.42 -11.45 -7.96
N PRO A 51 1.34 -11.28 -6.64
CA PRO A 51 2.44 -11.52 -5.73
C PRO A 51 2.90 -12.98 -5.74
N ASP A 52 4.19 -13.18 -5.55
CA ASP A 52 4.73 -14.50 -5.22
C ASP A 52 4.36 -14.90 -3.76
N PRO A 53 4.62 -16.15 -3.34
CA PRO A 53 4.27 -16.58 -1.98
C PRO A 53 4.89 -15.74 -0.86
N PHE A 54 6.10 -15.20 -1.04
CA PHE A 54 6.77 -14.37 -0.04
C PHE A 54 6.13 -12.98 0.04
N GLU A 55 5.86 -12.35 -1.10
CA GLU A 55 5.14 -11.08 -1.15
C GLU A 55 3.71 -11.21 -0.62
N GLN A 56 3.06 -12.35 -0.84
CA GLN A 56 1.74 -12.64 -0.29
C GLN A 56 1.76 -12.65 1.24
N GLU A 57 2.80 -13.19 1.88
CA GLU A 57 2.97 -13.16 3.34
C GLU A 57 3.15 -11.72 3.86
N VAL A 58 3.89 -10.88 3.12
CA VAL A 58 4.03 -9.45 3.44
C VAL A 58 2.67 -8.75 3.36
N LEU A 59 1.90 -8.98 2.29
CA LEU A 59 0.57 -8.39 2.12
C LEU A 59 -0.43 -8.85 3.20
N GLN A 60 -0.37 -10.12 3.63
CA GLN A 60 -1.14 -10.60 4.78
C GLN A 60 -0.75 -9.89 6.07
N THR A 61 0.55 -9.66 6.28
CA THR A 61 1.05 -8.88 7.43
C THR A 61 0.56 -7.44 7.39
N VAL A 62 0.56 -6.79 6.23
CA VAL A 62 0.00 -5.44 6.02
C VAL A 62 -1.47 -5.38 6.42
N ARG A 63 -2.28 -6.36 6.03
CA ARG A 63 -3.70 -6.44 6.42
C ARG A 63 -3.89 -6.56 7.93
N ARG A 64 -3.12 -7.42 8.59
CA ARG A 64 -3.15 -7.56 10.06
C ARG A 64 -2.78 -6.26 10.76
N LEU A 65 -1.67 -5.65 10.35
CA LEU A 65 -1.22 -4.36 10.91
C LEU A 65 -2.28 -3.26 10.71
N THR A 66 -2.98 -3.27 9.58
CA THR A 66 -4.07 -2.32 9.29
C THR A 66 -5.24 -2.52 10.25
N ALA A 67 -5.68 -3.77 10.45
CA ALA A 67 -6.74 -4.11 11.41
C ALA A 67 -6.37 -3.72 12.86
N ASP A 68 -5.10 -3.87 13.23
CA ASP A 68 -4.58 -3.52 14.56
C ASP A 68 -4.35 -2.01 14.74
N GLY A 69 -4.52 -1.19 13.69
CA GLY A 69 -4.30 0.26 13.73
C GLY A 69 -2.83 0.70 13.60
N ASN A 70 -1.93 -0.23 13.30
CA ASN A 70 -0.52 0.02 13.05
C ASN A 70 -0.28 0.53 11.61
N LEU A 71 -1.01 1.57 11.19
CA LEU A 71 -1.07 2.02 9.79
C LEU A 71 0.27 2.44 9.20
N LYS A 72 1.13 3.12 9.99
CA LYS A 72 2.48 3.51 9.53
C LYS A 72 3.35 2.29 9.22
N MET A 73 3.29 1.27 10.06
CA MET A 73 4.03 0.02 9.84
C MET A 73 3.45 -0.76 8.66
N ALA A 74 2.12 -0.77 8.53
CA ALA A 74 1.44 -1.37 7.39
C ALA A 74 1.90 -0.72 6.07
N LEU A 75 1.93 0.61 6.00
CA LEU A 75 2.44 1.33 4.84
C LEU A 75 3.92 1.06 4.60
N PHE A 76 4.77 1.07 5.64
CA PHE A 76 6.19 0.79 5.47
C PHE A 76 6.44 -0.57 4.80
N ARG A 77 5.77 -1.63 5.28
CA ARG A 77 5.86 -2.97 4.69
C ARG A 77 5.33 -3.03 3.26
N LEU A 78 4.25 -2.30 2.98
CA LEU A 78 3.68 -2.24 1.63
C LEU A 78 4.64 -1.54 0.64
N HIS A 79 5.39 -0.54 1.12
CA HIS A 79 6.40 0.16 0.32
C HIS A 79 7.53 -0.75 -0.13
N GLU A 80 8.02 -1.63 0.75
CA GLU A 80 9.09 -2.59 0.44
C GLU A 80 8.74 -3.43 -0.80
N VAL A 81 7.48 -3.87 -0.90
CA VAL A 81 6.97 -4.66 -2.04
C VAL A 81 6.86 -3.81 -3.30
N VAL A 82 6.29 -2.60 -3.19
CA VAL A 82 6.09 -1.71 -4.35
C VAL A 82 7.43 -1.27 -4.94
N GLU A 83 8.39 -0.86 -4.11
CA GLU A 83 9.73 -0.45 -4.55
C GLU A 83 10.51 -1.60 -5.17
N ALA A 84 10.50 -2.79 -4.56
CA ALA A 84 11.19 -3.96 -5.12
C ALA A 84 10.67 -4.29 -6.54
N ARG A 85 9.35 -4.17 -6.77
CA ARG A 85 8.74 -4.38 -8.08
C ARG A 85 9.04 -3.25 -9.07
N LEU A 86 9.16 -2.01 -8.62
CA LEU A 86 9.59 -0.88 -9.46
C LEU A 86 11.05 -1.00 -9.89
N ASP A 87 11.94 -1.38 -8.96
CA ASP A 87 13.36 -1.57 -9.25
C ASP A 87 13.60 -2.76 -10.20
N GLY A 88 12.89 -3.87 -9.99
CA GLY A 88 12.96 -5.04 -10.88
C GLY A 88 12.47 -4.76 -12.31
N ARG A 89 11.68 -3.70 -12.53
CA ARG A 89 11.27 -3.24 -13.88
C ARG A 89 12.30 -2.35 -14.56
N ARG A 90 13.22 -1.74 -13.82
CA ARG A 90 14.24 -0.82 -14.33
C ARG A 90 15.56 -1.53 -14.69
N ALA A 91 15.73 -2.78 -14.26
CA ALA A 91 16.85 -3.66 -14.60
C ALA A 91 16.61 -4.40 -15.92
#